data_AF-A0A1Y2N5I8-F1
#
_entry.id   AF-A0A1Y2N5I8-F1
#
_cell.length_a   1.000
_cell.length_b   1.000
_cell.length_c   1.000
_cell.angle_alpha   90.00
_cell.angle_beta   90.00
_cell.angle_gamma   90.00
#
_symmetry.space_group_name_H-M   'P 1'
#
loop_
_entity.id
_entity.type
_entity.pdbx_description
1 polymer ?
#
loop_
_entity_poly.entity_id
_entity_poly.type
_entity_poly.pdbx_seq_one_letter_code
_entity_poly.pdbx_strand_id
1 'polypeptide(L)'
;MPVFDPISPDRLVAMLGDLLRESARWEHPLDEFRTSQLLSASSVARYLAAELAGSEPNRTWFVEEATALVDGARGPAVGPDWAAALDRAHHGLTARDRPVGEVTTEVLRAARAHPEPAAQEFTGALRGLLAQLTDRHVALLTSGAPR
;
A
#
# COMPACT_ATOMS: atom_id res chain seq x y z
N MET A 1 -26.87 -3.19 6.84
CA MET A 1 -25.57 -2.48 6.88
C MET A 1 -25.41 -1.78 5.54
N PRO A 2 -25.13 -0.47 5.49
CA PRO A 2 -24.77 0.12 4.21
C PRO A 2 -23.44 -0.47 3.80
N VAL A 3 -23.44 -1.09 2.63
CA VAL A 3 -22.26 -1.58 1.92
C VAL A 3 -21.45 -0.33 1.56
N PHE A 4 -20.28 -0.16 2.16
CA PHE A 4 -19.27 0.74 1.63
C PHE A 4 -18.86 0.18 0.27
N ASP A 5 -19.48 0.65 -0.81
CA ASP A 5 -19.00 0.40 -2.16
C ASP A 5 -17.69 1.18 -2.29
N PRO A 6 -16.52 0.52 -2.39
CA PRO A 6 -15.26 1.24 -2.45
C PRO A 6 -15.20 2.00 -3.77
N ILE A 7 -15.38 3.32 -3.70
CA ILE A 7 -15.16 4.21 -4.84
C ILE A 7 -13.71 4.05 -5.25
N SER A 8 -13.49 3.61 -6.49
CA SER A 8 -12.15 3.49 -7.04
C SER A 8 -11.51 4.88 -7.20
N PRO A 9 -10.17 5.01 -7.10
CA PRO A 9 -9.46 6.28 -7.24
C PRO A 9 -9.87 7.09 -8.49
N ASP A 10 -9.99 6.43 -9.64
CA ASP A 10 -10.42 7.02 -10.90
C ASP A 10 -11.84 7.60 -10.84
N ARG A 11 -12.77 6.89 -10.19
CA ARG A 11 -14.15 7.33 -10.01
C ARG A 11 -14.24 8.52 -9.06
N LEU A 12 -13.41 8.54 -8.01
CA LEU A 12 -13.31 9.68 -7.10
C LEU A 12 -12.75 10.91 -7.82
N VAL A 13 -11.67 10.77 -8.59
CA VAL A 13 -11.10 11.86 -9.40
C VAL A 13 -12.12 12.41 -10.41
N ALA A 14 -12.88 11.53 -11.08
CA ALA A 14 -13.92 11.94 -12.01
C ALA A 14 -15.01 12.76 -11.32
N MET A 15 -15.54 12.26 -10.19
CA MET A 15 -16.56 12.98 -9.40
C MET A 15 -16.08 14.34 -8.91
N LEU A 16 -14.82 14.43 -8.47
CA LEU A 16 -14.21 15.69 -8.04
C LEU A 16 -14.03 16.67 -9.21
N GLY A 17 -13.60 16.18 -10.38
CA GLY A 17 -13.46 16.98 -11.58
C GLY A 17 -14.79 17.53 -12.08
N ASP A 18 -15.86 16.75 -11.97
CA ASP A 18 -17.22 17.18 -12.31
C ASP A 18 -17.72 18.26 -11.33
N LEU A 19 -17.55 18.06 -10.02
CA LEU A 19 -17.90 19.04 -8.99
C LEU A 19 -17.15 20.37 -9.17
N LEU A 20 -15.84 20.31 -9.48
CA LEU A 20 -15.04 21.51 -9.73
C LEU A 20 -15.46 22.23 -11.02
N ARG A 21 -15.78 21.49 -12.10
CA ARG A 21 -16.28 22.07 -13.34
C ARG A 21 -17.67 22.69 -13.19
N GLU A 22 -18.54 22.08 -12.40
CA GLU A 22 -19.83 22.65 -12.01
C GLU A 22 -19.63 23.91 -11.17
N SER A 23 -18.67 23.89 -10.25
CA SER A 23 -18.39 25.05 -9.40
C SER A 23 -17.87 26.27 -10.15
N ALA A 24 -17.10 26.06 -11.21
CA ALA A 24 -16.58 27.12 -12.07
C ALA A 24 -17.67 27.84 -12.89
N ARG A 25 -18.88 27.27 -12.98
CA ARG A 25 -20.02 27.82 -13.71
C ARG A 25 -21.03 28.53 -12.79
N TRP A 26 -20.74 28.67 -11.50
CA TRP A 26 -21.67 29.32 -10.58
C TRP A 26 -21.67 30.84 -10.73
N GLU A 27 -22.82 31.39 -11.10
CA GLU A 27 -23.07 32.84 -11.21
C GLU A 27 -23.26 33.53 -9.85
N HIS A 28 -23.35 32.76 -8.76
CA HIS A 28 -23.58 33.25 -7.40
C HIS A 28 -22.63 32.60 -6.38
N PRO A 29 -22.35 33.27 -5.25
CA PRO A 29 -21.58 32.68 -4.16
C PRO A 29 -22.23 31.39 -3.66
N LEU A 30 -21.39 30.43 -3.28
CA LEU A 30 -21.84 29.18 -2.71
C LEU A 30 -22.53 29.38 -1.37
N ASP A 31 -23.62 28.63 -1.15
CA ASP A 31 -24.15 28.47 0.20
C ASP A 31 -23.18 27.66 1.09
N GLU A 32 -23.36 27.76 2.41
CA GLU A 32 -22.48 27.15 3.40
C GLU A 32 -22.42 25.62 3.27
N PHE A 33 -23.54 24.98 2.91
CA PHE A 33 -23.61 23.55 2.72
C PHE A 33 -22.74 23.10 1.53
N ARG A 34 -22.89 23.74 0.37
CA ARG A 34 -22.10 23.45 -0.83
C ARG A 34 -20.62 23.78 -0.63
N THR A 35 -20.32 24.85 0.11
CA THR A 35 -18.95 25.18 0.51
C THR A 35 -18.36 24.05 1.36
N SER A 36 -19.11 23.51 2.33
CA SER A 36 -18.67 22.39 3.16
C SER A 36 -18.42 21.10 2.36
N GLN A 37 -19.27 20.80 1.37
CA GLN A 37 -19.10 19.65 0.46
C GLN A 37 -17.84 19.82 -0.40
N LEU A 38 -17.59 21.01 -0.93
CA LEU A 38 -16.42 21.31 -1.75
C LEU A 38 -15.10 21.23 -0.94
N LEU A 39 -15.12 21.70 0.32
CA LEU A 39 -13.97 21.56 1.22
C LEU A 39 -13.71 20.10 1.60
N SER A 40 -14.78 19.32 1.86
CA SER A 40 -14.68 17.87 2.12
C SER A 40 -14.09 17.13 0.91
N ALA A 41 -14.64 17.40 -0.28
CA ALA A 41 -14.15 16.90 -1.55
C ALA A 41 -12.66 17.25 -1.80
N SER A 42 -12.27 18.51 -1.55
CA SER A 42 -10.88 18.97 -1.65
C SER A 42 -9.94 18.23 -0.69
N SER A 43 -10.38 17.94 0.53
CA SER A 43 -9.61 17.17 1.50
C SER A 43 -9.38 15.74 1.01
N VAL A 44 -10.44 15.06 0.57
CA VAL A 44 -10.38 13.70 0.01
C VAL A 44 -9.48 13.64 -1.23
N ALA A 45 -9.61 14.61 -2.15
CA ALA A 45 -8.76 14.72 -3.34
C ALA A 45 -7.27 14.79 -2.99
N ARG A 46 -6.93 15.49 -1.91
CA ARG A 46 -5.55 15.71 -1.48
C ARG A 46 -4.94 14.46 -0.85
N TYR A 47 -5.70 13.76 -0.02
CA TYR A 47 -5.28 12.46 0.50
C TYR A 47 -5.10 11.44 -0.62
N LEU A 48 -6.03 11.40 -1.58
CA LEU A 48 -5.89 10.52 -2.74
C LEU A 48 -4.68 10.89 -3.61
N ALA A 49 -4.43 12.18 -3.84
CA ALA A 49 -3.24 12.63 -4.58
C ALA A 49 -1.94 12.25 -3.86
N ALA A 50 -1.89 12.38 -2.53
CA ALA A 50 -0.75 11.96 -1.72
C ALA A 50 -0.54 10.43 -1.78
N GLU A 51 -1.63 9.66 -1.73
CA GLU A 51 -1.61 8.21 -1.86
C GLU A 51 -1.09 7.78 -3.25
N LEU A 52 -1.62 8.36 -4.33
CA LEU A 52 -1.19 8.08 -5.69
C LEU A 52 0.28 8.45 -5.93
N ALA A 53 0.72 9.60 -5.42
CA ALA A 53 2.11 10.05 -5.53
C ALA A 53 3.08 9.16 -4.74
N GLY A 54 2.65 8.65 -3.58
CA GLY A 54 3.47 7.84 -2.70
C GLY A 54 3.40 6.33 -2.92
N SER A 55 2.43 5.84 -3.70
CA SER A 55 2.17 4.41 -3.90
C SER A 55 3.34 3.69 -4.57
N GLU A 56 3.82 4.18 -5.71
CA GLU A 56 4.91 3.51 -6.45
C GLU A 56 6.27 3.59 -5.72
N PRO A 57 6.67 4.73 -5.12
CA PRO A 57 7.89 4.79 -4.32
C PRO A 57 7.87 3.85 -3.11
N ASN A 58 6.75 3.79 -2.37
CA ASN A 58 6.64 2.89 -1.21
C ASN A 58 6.60 1.41 -1.63
N ARG A 59 5.92 1.10 -2.74
CA ARG A 59 5.94 -0.25 -3.32
C ARG A 59 7.35 -0.65 -3.73
N THR A 60 8.08 0.25 -4.41
CA THR A 60 9.47 -0.01 -4.85
C THR A 60 10.37 -0.28 -3.65
N TRP A 61 10.35 0.62 -2.65
CA TRP A 61 11.09 0.44 -1.40
C TRP A 61 10.76 -0.90 -0.73
N PHE A 62 9.47 -1.25 -0.59
CA PHE A 62 9.08 -2.50 0.05
C PHE A 62 9.57 -3.73 -0.73
N VAL A 63 9.48 -3.71 -2.06
CA VAL A 63 9.96 -4.81 -2.91
C VAL A 63 11.48 -4.98 -2.77
N GLU A 64 12.24 -3.89 -2.74
CA GLU A 64 13.70 -3.92 -2.57
C GLU A 64 14.09 -4.52 -1.21
N GLU A 65 13.50 -4.02 -0.11
CA GLU A 65 13.78 -4.50 1.25
C GLU A 65 13.33 -5.95 1.45
N ALA A 66 12.15 -6.32 0.94
CA ALA A 66 11.65 -7.68 1.03
C ALA A 66 12.51 -8.66 0.21
N THR A 67 13.02 -8.24 -0.96
CA THR A 67 13.92 -9.07 -1.77
C THR A 67 15.24 -9.27 -1.05
N ALA A 68 15.84 -8.21 -0.49
CA ALA A 68 17.07 -8.31 0.30
C ALA A 68 16.90 -9.22 1.53
N LEU A 69 15.74 -9.13 2.20
CA LEU A 69 15.41 -10.01 3.32
C LEU A 69 15.29 -11.48 2.89
N VAL A 70 14.62 -11.74 1.76
CA VAL A 70 14.50 -13.09 1.19
C VAL A 70 15.88 -13.64 0.83
N ASP A 71 16.76 -12.83 0.23
CA ASP A 71 18.10 -13.26 -0.16
C ASP A 71 18.99 -13.56 1.04
N GLY A 72 18.91 -12.74 2.10
CA GLY A 72 19.62 -12.97 3.35
C GLY A 72 19.16 -14.25 4.08
N ALA A 73 17.92 -14.69 3.87
CA ALA A 73 17.38 -15.90 4.48
C ALA A 73 17.80 -17.20 3.77
N ARG A 74 18.41 -17.14 2.58
CA ARG A 74 18.86 -18.29 1.77
C ARG A 74 20.16 -18.94 2.28
N GLY A 75 20.28 -19.11 3.60
CA GLY A 75 21.46 -19.71 4.21
C GLY A 75 21.61 -21.21 3.90
N PRO A 76 22.82 -21.79 4.01
CA PRO A 76 23.07 -23.20 3.72
C PRO A 76 22.39 -24.20 4.68
N ALA A 77 21.72 -23.72 5.74
CA ALA A 77 21.10 -24.53 6.79
C ALA A 77 19.56 -24.57 6.73
N VAL A 78 18.93 -24.04 5.67
CA VAL A 78 17.47 -24.10 5.53
C VAL A 78 17.02 -25.43 4.90
N GLY A 79 15.90 -25.97 5.38
CA GLY A 79 15.29 -27.16 4.80
C GLY A 79 14.85 -26.94 3.34
N PRO A 80 14.76 -28.00 2.53
CA PRO A 80 14.49 -27.88 1.08
C PRO A 80 13.15 -27.20 0.77
N ASP A 81 12.12 -27.44 1.58
CA ASP A 81 10.80 -26.83 1.39
C ASP A 81 10.82 -25.32 1.67
N TRP A 82 11.57 -24.90 2.70
CA TRP A 82 11.73 -23.48 3.04
C TRP A 82 12.58 -22.75 2.00
N ALA A 83 13.68 -23.38 1.54
CA ALA A 83 14.49 -22.85 0.44
C ALA A 83 13.64 -22.64 -0.83
N ALA A 84 12.81 -23.63 -1.21
CA ALA A 84 11.93 -23.51 -2.35
C ALA A 84 10.88 -22.40 -2.20
N ALA A 85 10.40 -22.14 -0.97
CA ALA A 85 9.49 -21.03 -0.69
C ALA A 85 10.18 -19.66 -0.87
N LEU A 86 11.42 -19.52 -0.39
CA LEU A 86 12.24 -18.33 -0.60
C LEU A 86 12.58 -18.10 -2.09
N ASP A 87 12.79 -19.18 -2.85
CA ASP A 87 12.98 -19.12 -4.30
C ASP A 87 11.76 -18.56 -5.03
N ARG A 88 10.57 -19.07 -4.73
CA ARG A 88 9.32 -18.56 -5.29
C ARG A 88 9.06 -17.11 -4.88
N ALA A 89 9.35 -16.76 -3.62
CA ALA A 89 9.16 -15.40 -3.12
C ALA A 89 10.06 -14.39 -3.84
N HIS A 90 11.36 -14.69 -3.98
CA HIS A 90 12.29 -13.84 -4.71
C HIS A 90 11.86 -13.67 -6.17
N HIS A 91 11.48 -14.76 -6.83
CA HIS A 91 11.02 -14.69 -8.22
C HIS A 91 9.78 -13.80 -8.34
N GLY A 92 8.77 -13.99 -7.49
CA GLY A 92 7.55 -13.17 -7.52
C GLY A 92 7.78 -11.69 -7.21
N LEU A 93 8.74 -11.37 -6.33
CA LEU A 93 9.10 -9.98 -6.00
C LEU A 93 9.86 -9.30 -7.16
N THR A 94 10.76 -10.02 -7.82
CA THR A 94 11.63 -9.48 -8.88
C THR A 94 10.96 -9.44 -10.25
N ALA A 95 10.22 -10.49 -10.64
CA ALA A 95 9.52 -10.57 -11.92
C ALA A 95 8.32 -9.60 -12.01
N ARG A 96 7.75 -9.21 -10.86
CA ARG A 96 6.58 -8.32 -10.75
C ARG A 96 5.36 -8.82 -11.55
N ASP A 97 5.29 -10.12 -11.81
CA ASP A 97 4.21 -10.79 -12.54
C ASP A 97 3.00 -11.12 -11.64
N ARG A 98 3.20 -11.01 -10.31
CA ARG A 98 2.20 -11.26 -9.28
C ARG A 98 2.03 -10.06 -8.35
N PRO A 99 0.84 -9.86 -7.75
CA PRO A 99 0.67 -8.85 -6.71
C PRO A 99 1.60 -9.10 -5.52
N VAL A 100 2.35 -8.06 -5.12
CA VAL A 100 3.34 -8.14 -4.02
C VAL A 100 2.70 -8.64 -2.71
N GLY A 101 1.45 -8.28 -2.44
CA GLY A 101 0.70 -8.75 -1.27
C GLY A 101 0.44 -10.26 -1.28
N GLU A 102 0.24 -10.87 -2.45
CA GLU A 102 0.07 -12.32 -2.57
C GLU A 102 1.38 -13.05 -2.29
N VAL A 103 2.48 -12.58 -2.88
CA VAL A 103 3.82 -13.13 -2.66
C VAL A 103 4.20 -13.04 -1.17
N THR A 104 3.95 -11.89 -0.55
CA THR A 104 4.18 -11.66 0.89
C THR A 104 3.34 -12.59 1.77
N THR A 105 2.07 -12.80 1.41
CA THR A 105 1.16 -13.70 2.15
C THR A 105 1.60 -15.17 2.00
N GLU A 106 2.01 -15.56 0.79
CA GLU A 106 2.50 -16.90 0.52
C GLU A 106 3.75 -17.22 1.33
N VAL A 107 4.75 -16.31 1.36
CA VAL A 107 5.98 -16.53 2.11
C VAL A 107 5.75 -16.54 3.62
N LEU A 108 4.86 -15.70 4.16
CA LEU A 108 4.47 -15.74 5.58
C LEU A 108 3.75 -17.05 5.93
N ARG A 109 2.91 -17.56 5.02
CA ARG A 109 2.23 -18.85 5.21
C ARG A 109 3.24 -20.00 5.21
N ALA A 110 4.21 -19.97 4.29
CA ALA A 110 5.29 -20.95 4.25
C ALA A 110 6.10 -20.89 5.55
N ALA A 111 6.59 -19.71 5.95
CA ALA A 111 7.37 -19.53 7.18
C ALA A 111 6.64 -20.07 8.43
N ARG A 112 5.31 -19.97 8.49
CA ARG A 112 4.51 -20.53 9.60
C ARG A 112 4.53 -22.06 9.67
N ALA A 113 4.72 -22.75 8.55
CA ALA A 113 4.85 -24.20 8.52
C ALA A 113 6.24 -24.68 9.01
N HIS A 114 7.17 -23.76 9.22
CA HIS A 114 8.57 -23.99 9.53
C HIS A 114 8.90 -23.47 10.94
N PRO A 115 8.97 -24.34 11.97
CA PRO A 115 9.17 -23.90 13.35
C PRO A 115 10.62 -23.51 13.67
N GLU A 116 11.57 -23.70 12.75
CA GLU A 116 12.97 -23.36 12.94
C GLU A 116 13.22 -21.87 13.23
N PRO A 117 14.26 -21.54 14.03
CA PRO A 117 14.57 -20.15 14.40
C PRO A 117 14.70 -19.21 13.19
N ALA A 118 15.32 -19.67 12.10
CA ALA A 118 15.49 -18.87 10.88
C ALA A 118 14.15 -18.41 10.26
N ALA A 119 13.13 -19.28 10.24
CA ALA A 119 11.81 -18.91 9.72
C ALA A 119 11.05 -17.96 10.66
N GLN A 120 11.27 -18.10 11.98
CA GLN A 120 10.72 -17.18 12.97
C GLN A 120 11.36 -15.78 12.87
N GLU A 121 12.69 -15.72 12.76
CA GLU A 121 13.45 -14.48 12.56
C GLU A 121 13.03 -13.78 11.27
N PHE A 122 12.94 -14.53 10.15
CA PHE A 122 12.43 -14.02 8.88
C PHE A 122 11.01 -13.44 9.03
N THR A 123 10.11 -14.16 9.70
CA THR A 123 8.74 -13.70 9.94
C THR A 123 8.71 -12.39 10.74
N GLY A 124 9.56 -12.29 11.77
CA GLY A 124 9.71 -11.07 12.57
C GLY A 124 10.18 -9.89 11.72
N ALA A 125 11.24 -10.10 10.93
CA ALA A 125 11.79 -9.08 10.04
C ALA A 125 10.78 -8.62 8.98
N LEU A 126 10.07 -9.54 8.33
CA LEU A 126 9.07 -9.22 7.31
C LEU A 126 7.86 -8.45 7.90
N ARG A 127 7.43 -8.81 9.11
CA ARG A 127 6.41 -8.02 9.84
C ARG A 127 6.92 -6.62 10.19
N GLY A 128 8.19 -6.49 10.53
CA GLY A 128 8.84 -5.19 10.74
C GLY A 128 8.80 -4.32 9.48
N LEU A 129 9.05 -4.88 8.30
CA LEU A 129 8.94 -4.17 7.02
C LEU A 129 7.49 -3.73 6.72
N LEU A 130 6.50 -4.58 7.02
CA LEU A 130 5.07 -4.23 6.86
C LEU A 130 4.64 -3.10 7.80
N ALA A 131 5.15 -3.10 9.04
CA ALA A 131 4.91 -2.00 9.99
C ALA A 131 5.53 -0.69 9.46
N GLN A 132 6.79 -0.72 9.01
CA GLN A 132 7.44 0.44 8.40
C GLN A 132 6.72 0.94 7.14
N LEU A 133 6.21 0.03 6.29
CA LEU A 133 5.40 0.40 5.14
C LEU A 133 4.14 1.18 5.56
N THR A 134 3.50 0.72 6.65
CA THR A 134 2.33 1.38 7.23
C THR A 134 2.69 2.77 7.75
N ASP A 135 3.79 2.90 8.48
CA ASP A 135 4.28 4.19 9.00
C ASP A 135 4.60 5.17 7.87
N ARG A 136 5.25 4.71 6.79
CA ARG A 136 5.52 5.52 5.59
C ARG A 136 4.23 5.99 4.93
N HIS A 137 3.21 5.13 4.88
CA HIS A 137 1.91 5.47 4.31
C HIS A 137 1.19 6.53 5.17
N VAL A 138 1.20 6.38 6.49
CA VAL A 138 0.66 7.39 7.43
C VAL A 138 1.41 8.72 7.32
N ALA A 139 2.74 8.70 7.19
CA ALA A 139 3.54 9.91 7.00
C ALA A 139 3.19 10.66 5.71
N LEU A 140 2.93 9.94 4.60
CA LEU A 140 2.46 10.54 3.36
C LEU A 140 1.09 11.20 3.54
N LEU A 141 0.14 10.51 4.17
CA LEU A 141 -1.19 11.04 4.39
C LEU A 141 -1.15 12.28 5.29
N THR A 142 -0.35 12.27 6.35
CA THR A 142 -0.22 13.40 7.28
C THR A 142 0.53 14.59 6.67
N SER A 143 1.53 14.37 5.81
CA SER A 143 2.20 15.46 5.07
C SER A 143 1.30 16.15 4.04
N GLY A 144 0.25 15.46 3.58
CA GLY A 144 -0.81 16.04 2.76
C GLY A 144 -1.90 16.79 3.55
N ALA A 145 -1.97 16.69 4.89
CA ALA A 145 -3.02 17.34 5.68
C ALA A 145 -2.78 18.86 5.83
N PRO A 146 -3.83 19.71 5.84
CA PRO A 146 -3.66 21.15 6.06
C PRO A 146 -3.23 21.38 7.53
N ARG A 147 -2.33 22.34 7.74
CA ARG A 147 -2.05 22.90 9.08
C ARG A 147 -3.16 23.85 9.51
#